data_AF-E0RV90-F1
#
_entry.id   AF-E0RV90-F1
#
_cell.length_a   1.000
_cell.length_b   1.000
_cell.length_c   1.000
_cell.angle_alpha   90.00
_cell.angle_beta   90.00
_cell.angle_gamma   90.00
#
_symmetry.space_group_name_H-M   'P 1'
#
loop_
_entity.id
_entity.type
_entity.pdbx_description
1 polymer ?
#
loop_
_entity_poly.entity_id
_entity_poly.type
_entity_poly.pdbx_seq_one_letter_code
_entity_poly.pdbx_strand_id
1 'polypeptide(L)' 'MSEHEHHHHEHGSIDSPEKLKALLHHMYHHNEEHTEELHAIVHALEDQGSPDLAAKVSQAIDEYTKGNKLLDETLKELP' A
#
# COMPACT_ATOMS: atom_id res chain seq x y z
N MET A 1 1.65 -23.04 -12.10
CA MET A 1 2.82 -22.17 -12.28
C MET A 1 2.31 -20.76 -12.01
N SER A 2 2.42 -20.27 -10.78
CA SER A 2 2.20 -18.84 -10.52
C SER A 2 3.50 -18.14 -10.84
N GLU A 3 3.51 -17.38 -11.91
CA GLU A 3 4.56 -16.40 -12.19
C GLU A 3 4.41 -15.29 -11.15
N HIS A 4 5.12 -15.40 -10.03
CA HIS A 4 5.42 -14.22 -9.24
C HIS A 4 6.43 -13.40 -10.02
N GLU A 5 5.97 -12.38 -10.74
CA GLU A 5 6.82 -11.29 -11.17
C GLU A 5 7.39 -10.62 -9.92
N HIS A 6 8.56 -11.08 -9.49
CA HIS A 6 9.39 -10.37 -8.54
C HIS A 6 9.82 -9.06 -9.22
N HIS A 7 9.04 -8.00 -9.05
CA HIS A 7 9.50 -6.64 -9.32
C HIS A 7 10.72 -6.39 -8.44
N HIS A 8 11.89 -6.59 -9.02
CA HIS A 8 13.17 -6.21 -8.44
C HIS A 8 13.16 -4.69 -8.38
N HIS A 9 12.71 -4.11 -7.27
CA HIS A 9 12.83 -2.69 -7.02
C HIS A 9 14.32 -2.39 -6.77
N GLU A 10 15.07 -2.17 -7.85
CA GLU A 10 16.31 -1.40 -7.77
C GLU A 10 15.91 0.00 -7.31
N HIS A 11 15.88 0.21 -6.00
CA HIS A 11 15.67 1.54 -5.42
C HIS A 11 16.91 2.36 -5.75
N GLY A 12 16.91 2.98 -6.93
CA GLY A 12 17.88 3.99 -7.30
C GLY A 12 17.97 5.01 -6.17
N SER A 13 19.19 5.43 -5.86
CA SER A 13 19.44 6.32 -4.74
C SER A 13 18.61 7.62 -4.86
N ILE A 14 18.12 8.11 -3.72
CA ILE A 14 17.31 9.32 -3.64
C ILE A 14 18.26 10.53 -3.74
N ASP A 15 18.67 10.85 -4.96
CA ASP A 15 19.77 11.81 -5.20
C ASP A 15 19.31 13.24 -5.44
N SER A 16 17.99 13.47 -5.49
CA SER A 16 17.43 14.80 -5.80
C SER A 16 16.03 14.97 -5.18
N PRO A 17 15.61 16.22 -4.89
CA PRO A 17 14.25 16.52 -4.44
C PRO A 17 13.16 16.00 -5.39
N GLU A 18 13.39 16.08 -6.70
CA GLU A 18 12.45 15.63 -7.72
C GLU A 18 12.29 14.10 -7.70
N LYS A 19 13.39 13.35 -7.59
CA LYS A 19 13.34 11.89 -7.42
C LYS A 19 12.66 11.50 -6.11
N LEU A 20 12.93 12.21 -5.02
CA LEU A 20 12.26 11.98 -3.73
C LEU A 20 10.75 12.15 -3.86
N LYS A 21 10.31 13.28 -4.45
CA LYS A 21 8.89 13.57 -4.65
C LYS A 21 8.21 12.54 -5.55
N ALA A 22 8.85 12.18 -6.66
CA ALA A 22 8.34 11.16 -7.57
C ALA A 22 8.23 9.79 -6.90
N LEU A 23 9.23 9.39 -6.11
CA LEU A 23 9.22 8.12 -5.38
C LEU A 23 8.12 8.12 -4.31
N LEU A 24 7.99 9.19 -3.52
CA LEU A 24 6.96 9.29 -2.50
C LEU A 24 5.55 9.25 -3.13
N HIS A 25 5.34 9.99 -4.23
CA HIS A 25 4.10 9.93 -4.99
C HIS A 25 3.79 8.52 -5.48
N HIS A 26 4.78 7.83 -6.07
CA HIS A 26 4.61 6.45 -6.52
C HIS A 26 4.26 5.50 -5.37
N MET A 27 4.98 5.57 -4.25
CA MET A 27 4.74 4.72 -3.09
C MET A 27 3.36 4.96 -2.47
N TYR A 28 2.92 6.22 -2.35
CA TYR A 28 1.59 6.57 -1.87
C TYR A 28 0.48 5.94 -2.75
N HIS A 29 0.52 6.16 -4.06
CA HIS A 29 -0.50 5.62 -4.96
C HIS A 29 -0.49 4.09 -4.99
N HIS A 30 0.69 3.49 -5.00
CA HIS A 30 0.84 2.05 -4.99
C HIS A 30 0.28 1.42 -3.71
N ASN A 31 0.48 2.07 -2.56
CA ASN A 31 -0.10 1.63 -1.30
C ASN A 31 -1.62 1.81 -1.27
N GLU A 32 -2.18 2.85 -1.87
CA GLU A 32 -3.65 3.00 -1.98
C GLU A 32 -4.24 1.85 -2.79
N GLU A 33 -3.71 1.56 -3.97
CA GLU A 33 -4.17 0.45 -4.82
C GLU A 33 -4.10 -0.89 -4.06
N HIS A 34 -2.98 -1.19 -3.38
CA HIS A 34 -2.88 -2.39 -2.58
C HIS A 34 -3.82 -2.42 -1.37
N THR A 35 -4.11 -1.26 -0.77
CA THR A 35 -5.09 -1.19 0.33
C THR A 35 -6.49 -1.53 -0.17
N GLU A 36 -6.85 -1.11 -1.38
CA GLU A 36 -8.12 -1.49 -2.00
C GLU A 36 -8.20 -3.01 -2.27
N GLU A 37 -7.12 -3.63 -2.75
CA GLU A 37 -7.06 -5.07 -3.00
C GLU A 37 -7.27 -5.91 -1.73
N LEU A 38 -6.87 -5.41 -0.56
CA LEU A 38 -7.08 -6.11 0.72
C LEU A 38 -8.57 -6.30 1.06
N HIS A 39 -9.47 -5.45 0.57
CA HIS A 39 -10.91 -5.64 0.78
C HIS A 39 -11.42 -6.93 0.11
N ALA A 40 -10.85 -7.31 -1.04
CA ALA A 40 -11.19 -8.58 -1.69
C ALA A 40 -10.74 -9.78 -0.82
N ILE A 41 -9.61 -9.66 -0.12
CA ILE A 41 -9.12 -10.67 0.81
C ILE A 41 -10.03 -10.77 2.05
N VAL A 42 -10.51 -9.63 2.59
CA VAL A 42 -11.50 -9.61 3.68
C VAL A 42 -12.74 -10.41 3.28
N HIS A 43 -13.34 -10.10 2.13
CA HIS A 43 -14.52 -10.83 1.63
C HIS A 43 -14.24 -12.32 1.43
N ALA A 44 -13.10 -12.69 0.86
CA ALA A 44 -12.73 -14.09 0.69
C ALA A 44 -12.59 -14.84 2.03
N LEU A 45 -12.11 -14.18 3.09
CA LEU A 45 -11.99 -14.77 4.43
C LEU A 45 -13.36 -14.92 5.11
N GLU A 46 -14.27 -13.95 4.91
CA GLU A 46 -15.66 -14.03 5.39
C GLU A 46 -16.40 -15.20 4.72
N ASP A 47 -16.29 -15.34 3.40
CA ASP A 47 -16.90 -16.42 2.62
C ASP A 47 -16.36 -17.81 3.02
N GLN A 48 -15.10 -17.88 3.44
CA GLN A 48 -14.47 -19.10 3.96
C GLN A 48 -14.79 -19.38 5.44
N GLY A 49 -15.68 -18.60 6.06
CA GLY A 49 -16.10 -18.80 7.45
C GLY A 49 -15.02 -18.46 8.47
N SER A 50 -14.09 -17.56 8.13
CA SER A 50 -12.97 -17.13 8.98
C SER A 50 -13.09 -15.64 9.38
N PRO A 51 -14.16 -15.22 10.06
CA PRO A 51 -14.42 -13.81 10.37
C PRO A 51 -13.35 -13.18 11.28
N ASP A 52 -12.73 -13.96 12.17
CA ASP A 52 -11.64 -13.47 13.03
C ASP A 52 -10.37 -13.11 12.23
N LEU A 53 -10.12 -13.82 11.13
CA LEU A 53 -9.01 -13.49 10.22
C LEU A 53 -9.37 -12.29 9.35
N ALA A 54 -10.61 -12.23 8.86
CA ALA A 54 -11.12 -11.08 8.12
C ALA A 54 -11.01 -9.78 8.94
N ALA A 55 -11.35 -9.84 10.23
CA ALA A 55 -11.22 -8.71 11.16
C ALA A 55 -9.76 -8.23 11.30
N LYS A 56 -8.78 -9.13 11.33
CA LYS A 56 -7.36 -8.76 11.37
C LYS A 56 -6.91 -8.05 10.09
N VAL A 57 -7.36 -8.53 8.93
CA VAL A 57 -7.05 -7.87 7.65
C VAL A 57 -7.75 -6.51 7.56
N SER A 58 -9.00 -6.40 8.02
CA SER A 58 -9.69 -5.12 8.13
C SER A 58 -8.95 -4.13 9.02
N GLN A 59 -8.39 -4.58 10.14
CA GLN A 59 -7.56 -3.73 10.99
C GLN A 59 -6.27 -3.28 10.26
N ALA A 60 -5.66 -4.15 9.44
CA ALA A 60 -4.50 -3.76 8.64
C ALA A 60 -4.86 -2.69 7.59
N ILE A 61 -6.05 -2.79 6.97
CA ILE A 61 -6.58 -1.76 6.05
C ILE A 61 -6.68 -0.40 6.75
N ASP A 62 -7.19 -0.36 7.98
CA ASP A 62 -7.28 0.89 8.75
C ASP A 62 -5.89 1.51 8.99
N GLU A 63 -4.88 0.70 9.34
CA GLU A 63 -3.52 1.18 9.55
C GLU A 63 -2.85 1.64 8.24
N TYR A 64 -3.06 0.93 7.14
CA TYR A 64 -2.57 1.37 5.83
C TYR A 64 -3.26 2.65 5.36
N THR A 65 -4.56 2.79 5.58
CA THR A 65 -5.30 4.03 5.26
C THR A 65 -4.73 5.22 6.03
N LYS A 66 -4.43 5.06 7.32
CA LYS A 66 -3.76 6.10 8.13
C LYS A 66 -2.37 6.41 7.59
N GLY A 67 -1.59 5.39 7.24
CA GLY A 67 -0.27 5.54 6.64
C GLY A 67 -0.32 6.31 5.32
N ASN A 68 -1.22 5.94 4.41
CA ASN A 68 -1.41 6.57 3.10
C ASN A 68 -1.78 8.04 3.25
N LYS A 69 -2.65 8.37 4.21
CA LYS A 69 -2.98 9.76 4.52
C LYS A 69 -1.75 10.57 4.96
N LEU A 70 -0.88 10.01 5.81
CA LEU A 70 0.35 10.69 6.23
C LEU A 70 1.33 10.88 5.05
N LEU A 71 1.40 9.92 4.12
CA LEU A 71 2.22 10.04 2.92
C LEU A 71 1.70 11.13 1.97
N ASP A 72 0.39 11.20 1.75
CA ASP A 72 -0.27 12.26 0.97
C ASP A 72 -0.07 13.65 1.60
N GLU A 73 -0.26 13.78 2.90
CA GLU A 73 0.03 15.03 3.64
C GLU A 73 1.50 15.44 3.48
N THR A 74 2.44 14.50 3.63
CA THR A 74 3.88 14.75 3.42
C THR A 74 4.16 15.18 1.98
N LEU A 75 3.53 14.54 0.99
CA LEU A 75 3.72 14.85 -0.42
C LEU A 75 3.24 16.27 -0.77
N LYS A 76 2.18 16.75 -0.12
CA LYS A 76 1.66 18.12 -0.26
C LYS A 76 2.57 19.17 0.38
N GLU A 77 3.28 18.80 1.44
CA GLU A 77 4.22 19.68 2.14
C GLU A 77 5.63 19.70 1.53
N LEU A 78 5.96 18.72 0.66
CA LEU A 78 7.23 18.70 -0.04
C LEU A 78 7.37 19.90 -1.00
N PRO A 79 8.53 20.61 -0.96
CA PRO A 79 8.79 21.78 -1.79
C PRO A 79 8.75 21.51 -3.30
#